data_AF-A0A849M9W8-F1
#
_entry.id   AF-A0A849M9W8-F1
#
_cell.length_a   1.000
_cell.length_b   1.000
_cell.length_c   1.000
_cell.angle_alpha   90.00
_cell.angle_beta   90.00
_cell.angle_gamma   90.00
#
_symmetry.space_group_name_H-M   'P 1'
#
loop_
_entity.id
_entity.type
_entity.pdbx_description
1 polymer ?
#
loop_
_entity_poly.entity_id
_entity_poly.type
_entity_poly.pdbx_seq_one_letter_code
_entity_poly.pdbx_strand_id
1 'polypeptide(L)'
;MAIPPALLENKNKSFLETFKKHLLPAKRDSADPSLKWILKANQFSRSPKTNKYIDLVIFPKIKWLEGSVKLPNIYYTEMENSGRDSWLIYYAHNHYRNSTGDSLVFADSNQTYKVFKTSHSVIIKKKELYGWLFVNDYDLLGGPAKLRWESVNKLQLYGNFLFLQQNLTPDTATRIFIIDIETGVCARIKTIADMDDFIIEKDKLKIQNETGTYSLIITELIKELKLKDSN
;
A
#
# COMPACT_ATOMS: atom_id res chain seq x y z
N MET A 1 19.91 -4.74 -1.09
CA MET A 1 21.37 -4.56 -1.01
C MET A 1 22.03 -5.77 -1.65
N ALA A 2 22.84 -5.59 -2.68
CA ALA A 2 23.62 -6.67 -3.27
C ALA A 2 24.67 -7.16 -2.27
N ILE A 3 24.84 -8.48 -2.17
CA ILE A 3 25.90 -9.06 -1.33
C ILE A 3 27.22 -8.93 -2.12
N PRO A 4 28.26 -8.31 -1.55
CA PRO A 4 29.57 -8.26 -2.20
C PRO A 4 30.07 -9.67 -2.54
N PRO A 5 30.51 -9.95 -3.79
CA PRO A 5 30.96 -11.29 -4.19
C PRO A 5 32.05 -11.87 -3.28
N ALA A 6 32.96 -11.03 -2.78
CA ALA A 6 33.99 -11.44 -1.84
C ALA A 6 33.41 -12.07 -0.56
N LEU A 7 32.26 -11.60 -0.06
CA LEU A 7 31.62 -12.18 1.12
C LEU A 7 31.06 -13.59 0.88
N LEU A 8 30.79 -13.95 -0.38
CA LEU A 8 30.28 -15.26 -0.77
C LEU A 8 31.39 -16.32 -0.94
N GLU A 9 32.66 -15.90 -0.94
CA GLU A 9 33.79 -16.82 -1.03
C GLU A 9 33.86 -17.75 0.20
N ASN A 10 34.19 -19.02 -0.01
CA ASN A 10 34.27 -20.03 1.05
C ASN A 10 35.13 -19.59 2.25
N LYS A 11 36.24 -18.87 1.99
CA LYS A 11 37.14 -18.35 3.03
C LYS A 11 36.47 -17.36 3.99
N ASN A 12 35.40 -16.70 3.55
CA ASN A 12 34.66 -15.70 4.30
C ASN A 12 33.37 -16.23 4.94
N LYS A 13 33.07 -17.53 4.81
CA LYS A 13 31.83 -18.14 5.33
C LYS A 13 31.61 -17.86 6.82
N SER A 14 32.63 -18.00 7.66
CA SER A 14 32.49 -17.74 9.10
C SER A 14 32.18 -16.27 9.41
N PHE A 15 32.77 -15.35 8.64
CA PHE A 15 32.49 -13.93 8.76
C PHE A 15 31.05 -13.62 8.32
N LEU A 16 30.62 -14.18 7.18
CA LEU A 16 29.26 -14.00 6.67
C LEU A 16 28.20 -14.50 7.66
N GLU A 17 28.39 -15.66 8.26
CA GLU A 17 27.45 -16.20 9.27
C GLU A 17 27.42 -15.31 10.52
N THR A 18 28.57 -14.82 10.97
CA THR A 18 28.64 -13.87 12.11
C THR A 18 27.93 -12.56 11.77
N PHE A 19 28.16 -12.03 10.56
CA PHE A 19 27.50 -10.83 10.06
C PHE A 19 25.97 -11.02 10.05
N LYS A 20 25.47 -12.12 9.46
CA LYS A 20 24.03 -12.43 9.43
C LYS A 20 23.44 -12.55 10.83
N LYS A 21 24.15 -13.19 11.76
CA LYS A 21 23.68 -13.42 13.13
C LYS A 21 23.59 -12.13 13.96
N HIS A 22 24.53 -11.21 13.79
CA HIS A 22 24.68 -10.05 14.67
C HIS A 22 24.20 -8.73 14.07
N LEU A 23 24.19 -8.59 12.74
CA LEU A 23 23.91 -7.31 12.07
C LEU A 23 22.62 -7.32 11.24
N LEU A 24 22.14 -8.49 10.82
CA LEU A 24 20.87 -8.58 10.12
C LEU A 24 19.73 -8.88 11.10
N PRO A 25 18.50 -8.40 10.81
CA PRO A 25 17.32 -8.81 11.55
C PRO A 25 17.04 -10.30 11.33
N ALA A 26 15.96 -10.83 11.92
CA ALA A 26 15.57 -12.22 11.68
C ALA A 26 15.40 -12.50 10.18
N LYS A 27 15.89 -13.65 9.71
CA LYS A 27 15.64 -14.11 8.32
C LYS A 27 14.19 -14.55 8.18
N ARG A 28 13.59 -14.27 7.03
CA ARG A 28 12.38 -14.95 6.56
C ARG A 28 12.60 -15.55 5.18
N ASP A 29 12.01 -16.72 4.98
CA ASP A 29 12.08 -17.43 3.70
C ASP A 29 11.09 -16.88 2.67
N SER A 30 10.11 -16.09 3.12
CA SER A 30 9.17 -15.44 2.20
C SER A 30 8.72 -14.07 2.70
N ALA A 31 8.46 -13.19 1.74
CA ALA A 31 7.82 -11.92 1.98
C ALA A 31 6.44 -12.11 2.63
N ASP A 32 6.15 -11.29 3.64
CA ASP A 32 4.83 -11.21 4.23
C ASP A 32 3.81 -10.53 3.27
N PRO A 33 2.53 -10.45 3.64
CA PRO A 33 1.50 -9.85 2.80
C PRO A 33 1.72 -8.37 2.45
N SER A 34 2.26 -7.55 3.35
CA SER A 34 2.46 -6.12 3.07
C SER A 34 3.66 -5.91 2.15
N LEU A 35 4.75 -6.65 2.34
CA LEU A 35 5.87 -6.61 1.40
C LEU A 35 5.47 -7.17 0.02
N LYS A 36 4.70 -8.26 -0.02
CA LYS A 36 4.14 -8.79 -1.27
C LYS A 36 3.27 -7.77 -1.99
N TRP A 37 2.50 -6.98 -1.25
CA TRP A 37 1.73 -5.88 -1.81
C TRP A 37 2.67 -4.89 -2.51
N ILE A 38 3.71 -4.39 -1.83
CA ILE A 38 4.68 -3.42 -2.39
C ILE A 38 5.36 -3.99 -3.64
N LEU A 39 5.86 -5.23 -3.57
CA LEU A 39 6.58 -5.87 -4.69
C LEU A 39 5.68 -6.02 -5.91
N LYS A 40 4.45 -6.52 -5.74
CA LYS A 40 3.49 -6.65 -6.86
C LYS A 40 3.01 -5.30 -7.35
N ALA A 41 2.84 -4.33 -6.47
CA ALA A 41 2.42 -2.98 -6.83
C ALA A 41 3.47 -2.31 -7.73
N ASN A 42 4.75 -2.45 -7.39
CA ASN A 42 5.86 -2.00 -8.24
C ASN A 42 5.92 -2.76 -9.57
N GLN A 43 5.76 -4.09 -9.53
CA GLN A 43 5.83 -4.92 -10.74
C GLN A 43 4.64 -4.70 -11.70
N PHE A 44 3.45 -4.48 -11.15
CA PHE A 44 2.19 -4.42 -11.88
C PHE A 44 1.49 -3.08 -11.64
N SER A 45 2.13 -1.99 -12.04
CA SER A 45 1.52 -0.66 -12.12
C SER A 45 1.54 -0.12 -13.54
N ARG A 46 0.62 0.80 -13.83
CA ARG A 46 0.58 1.53 -15.11
C ARG A 46 -0.02 2.92 -14.94
N SER A 47 0.42 3.86 -15.77
CA SER A 47 -0.13 5.20 -15.85
C SER A 47 -0.92 5.40 -17.15
N PRO A 48 -2.26 5.30 -17.13
CA PRO A 48 -3.07 5.42 -18.34
C PRO A 48 -3.17 6.88 -18.81
N LYS A 49 -2.24 7.30 -19.69
CA LYS A 49 -2.10 8.69 -20.16
C LYS A 49 -3.40 9.34 -20.64
N THR A 50 -4.24 8.60 -21.37
CA THR A 50 -5.48 9.10 -22.00
C THR A 50 -6.73 8.95 -21.14
N ASN A 51 -6.65 8.34 -19.94
CA ASN A 51 -7.83 8.16 -19.11
C ASN A 51 -8.28 9.50 -18.51
N LYS A 52 -9.58 9.78 -18.54
CA LYS A 52 -10.13 11.05 -18.06
C LYS A 52 -9.99 11.24 -16.55
N TYR A 53 -10.11 10.16 -15.77
CA TYR A 53 -10.27 10.23 -14.32
C TYR A 53 -9.13 9.61 -13.52
N ILE A 54 -8.29 8.78 -14.14
CA ILE A 54 -7.28 7.97 -13.45
C ILE A 54 -5.91 8.21 -14.08
N ASP A 55 -4.87 8.36 -13.26
CA ASP A 55 -3.48 8.54 -13.74
C ASP A 55 -2.50 7.46 -13.24
N LEU A 56 -2.94 6.58 -12.35
CA LEU A 56 -2.20 5.42 -11.88
C LEU A 56 -3.16 4.27 -11.57
N VAL A 57 -2.83 3.06 -12.01
CA VAL A 57 -3.53 1.82 -11.64
C VAL A 57 -2.50 0.79 -11.22
N ILE A 58 -2.78 0.07 -10.15
CA ILE A 58 -1.90 -0.90 -9.51
C ILE A 58 -2.67 -2.20 -9.28
N PHE A 59 -2.01 -3.33 -9.53
CA PHE A 59 -2.58 -4.69 -9.43
C PHE A 59 -1.84 -5.53 -8.37
N PRO A 60 -1.90 -5.15 -7.08
CA PRO A 60 -1.19 -5.87 -6.02
C PRO A 60 -1.75 -7.29 -5.76
N LYS A 61 -2.96 -7.62 -6.24
CA LYS A 61 -3.71 -8.86 -5.97
C LYS A 61 -3.81 -9.17 -4.47
N ILE A 62 -4.98 -8.92 -3.89
CA ILE A 62 -5.21 -9.19 -2.47
C ILE A 62 -5.06 -10.69 -2.19
N LYS A 63 -4.30 -11.00 -1.12
CA LYS A 63 -4.32 -12.31 -0.50
C LYS A 63 -5.15 -12.23 0.78
N TRP A 64 -6.28 -12.92 0.79
CA TRP A 64 -7.08 -13.13 1.99
C TRP A 64 -6.40 -14.14 2.90
N LEU A 65 -6.36 -13.83 4.20
CA LEU A 65 -5.67 -14.59 5.22
C LEU A 65 -6.61 -14.85 6.38
N GLU A 66 -6.56 -16.06 6.92
CA GLU A 66 -7.41 -16.45 8.04
C GLU A 66 -6.87 -15.93 9.38
N GLY A 67 -7.80 -15.62 10.29
CA GLY A 67 -7.55 -15.31 11.68
C GLY A 67 -7.25 -13.82 11.95
N SER A 68 -6.51 -13.58 13.03
CA SER A 68 -6.18 -12.23 13.48
C SER A 68 -5.12 -11.58 12.60
N VAL A 69 -5.29 -10.28 12.32
CA VAL A 69 -4.28 -9.47 11.64
C VAL A 69 -2.95 -9.53 12.39
N LYS A 70 -1.90 -9.95 11.69
CA LYS A 70 -0.52 -9.93 12.19
C LYS A 70 0.23 -8.78 11.53
N LEU A 71 0.65 -7.81 12.35
CA LEU A 71 1.51 -6.73 11.87
C LEU A 71 2.93 -7.28 11.64
N PRO A 72 3.56 -6.94 10.51
CA PRO A 72 4.90 -7.40 10.20
C PRO A 72 5.93 -6.66 11.05
N ASN A 73 6.96 -7.38 11.52
CA ASN A 73 8.14 -6.81 12.17
C ASN A 73 9.27 -6.63 11.14
N ILE A 74 10.40 -6.05 11.57
CA ILE A 74 11.63 -6.02 10.75
C ILE A 74 12.15 -7.44 10.48
N TYR A 75 12.53 -7.71 9.24
CA TYR A 75 13.24 -8.93 8.83
C TYR A 75 14.05 -8.66 7.57
N TYR A 76 14.87 -9.64 7.18
CA TYR A 76 15.43 -9.68 5.84
C TYR A 76 15.00 -10.95 5.12
N THR A 77 14.91 -10.85 3.80
CA THR A 77 14.79 -12.00 2.89
C THR A 77 15.97 -11.98 1.94
N GLU A 78 16.44 -13.16 1.58
CA GLU A 78 17.37 -13.32 0.46
C GLU A 78 16.56 -13.21 -0.84
N MET A 79 17.14 -12.54 -1.83
CA MET A 79 16.57 -12.38 -3.15
C MET A 79 17.66 -12.60 -4.19
N GLU A 80 17.32 -13.28 -5.27
CA GLU A 80 18.15 -13.32 -6.46
C GLU A 80 17.70 -12.19 -7.39
N ASN A 81 18.61 -11.28 -7.74
CA ASN A 81 18.31 -10.20 -8.67
C ASN A 81 19.36 -10.17 -9.78
N SER A 82 18.95 -10.49 -11.01
CA SER A 82 19.82 -10.52 -12.19
C SER A 82 21.09 -11.37 -11.96
N GLY A 83 20.95 -12.55 -11.34
CA GLY A 83 22.06 -13.47 -11.05
C GLY A 83 22.99 -13.01 -9.92
N ARG A 84 22.59 -12.03 -9.10
CA ARG A 84 23.32 -11.62 -7.90
C ARG A 84 22.50 -11.84 -6.64
N ASP A 85 23.11 -12.49 -5.66
CA ASP A 85 22.53 -12.64 -4.34
C ASP A 85 22.41 -11.27 -3.66
N SER A 86 21.23 -11.00 -3.11
CA SER A 86 20.90 -9.74 -2.45
C SER A 86 20.13 -10.00 -1.17
N TRP A 87 20.29 -9.10 -0.19
CA TRP A 87 19.39 -9.00 0.94
C TRP A 87 18.40 -7.87 0.72
N LEU A 88 17.13 -8.16 0.93
CA LEU A 88 16.10 -7.14 1.12
C LEU A 88 15.78 -7.07 2.60
N ILE A 89 16.18 -5.96 3.23
CA ILE A 89 15.81 -5.66 4.61
C ILE A 89 14.51 -4.86 4.57
N TYR A 90 13.45 -5.42 5.14
CA TYR A 90 12.14 -4.78 5.17
C TYR A 90 11.86 -4.27 6.57
N TYR A 91 11.80 -2.95 6.71
CA TYR A 91 11.55 -2.24 7.97
C TYR A 91 10.04 -2.08 8.21
N ALA A 92 9.33 -3.21 8.25
CA ALA A 92 7.87 -3.24 8.27
C ALA A 92 7.24 -2.56 9.50
N HIS A 93 7.99 -2.47 10.60
CA HIS A 93 7.57 -1.77 11.80
C HIS A 93 7.27 -0.30 11.55
N ASN A 94 7.83 0.29 10.49
CA ASN A 94 7.57 1.66 10.12
C ASN A 94 6.17 1.89 9.55
N HIS A 95 5.38 0.84 9.34
CA HIS A 95 3.99 1.01 8.94
C HIS A 95 3.07 1.39 10.10
N TYR A 96 3.53 1.34 11.36
CA TYR A 96 2.75 1.67 12.56
C TYR A 96 3.61 2.42 13.59
N ARG A 97 3.06 3.38 14.35
CA ARG A 97 3.87 4.20 15.29
C ARG A 97 4.42 3.42 16.49
N ASN A 98 3.70 2.42 16.97
CA ASN A 98 4.14 1.49 17.99
C ASN A 98 3.29 0.23 17.94
N SER A 99 3.80 -0.88 18.48
CA SER A 99 3.11 -2.17 18.46
C SER A 99 1.84 -2.19 19.33
N THR A 100 1.65 -1.21 20.21
CA THR A 100 0.64 -1.22 21.28
C THR A 100 -0.40 -0.10 21.23
N GLY A 101 -0.22 0.96 20.45
CA GLY A 101 -1.03 2.19 20.51
C GLY A 101 -1.45 2.79 19.17
N ASP A 102 -0.85 2.40 18.04
CA ASP A 102 -1.25 2.78 16.67
C ASP A 102 -1.42 1.53 15.78
N SER A 103 -1.63 0.38 16.42
CA SER A 103 -1.44 -0.94 15.83
C SER A 103 -2.44 -1.23 14.72
N LEU A 104 -3.67 -0.72 14.82
CA LEU A 104 -4.73 -1.00 13.86
C LEU A 104 -5.99 -0.21 14.24
N VAL A 105 -6.16 0.99 13.69
CA VAL A 105 -7.29 1.88 14.03
C VAL A 105 -8.48 1.54 13.15
N PHE A 106 -9.66 1.33 13.76
CA PHE A 106 -10.91 1.19 13.01
C PHE A 106 -11.22 2.48 12.25
N ALA A 107 -11.56 2.37 10.96
CA ALA A 107 -11.82 3.53 10.11
C ALA A 107 -13.25 3.58 9.59
N ASP A 108 -13.79 2.45 9.10
CA ASP A 108 -15.13 2.38 8.54
C ASP A 108 -15.66 0.93 8.49
N SER A 109 -16.95 0.74 8.30
CA SER A 109 -17.54 -0.58 8.06
C SER A 109 -18.86 -0.54 7.30
N ASN A 110 -19.21 -1.67 6.68
CA ASN A 110 -20.55 -1.95 6.21
C ASN A 110 -20.96 -3.38 6.61
N GLN A 111 -22.04 -3.91 6.02
CA GLN A 111 -22.55 -5.25 6.35
C GLN A 111 -21.54 -6.38 6.07
N THR A 112 -20.57 -6.16 5.17
CA THR A 112 -19.63 -7.20 4.71
C THR A 112 -18.21 -6.95 5.21
N TYR A 113 -17.77 -5.69 5.25
CA TYR A 113 -16.38 -5.33 5.48
C TYR A 113 -16.18 -4.45 6.71
N LYS A 114 -15.04 -4.64 7.38
CA LYS A 114 -14.50 -3.72 8.39
C LYS A 114 -13.13 -3.24 7.95
N VAL A 115 -12.96 -1.93 7.84
CA VAL A 115 -11.73 -1.26 7.41
C VAL A 115 -10.96 -0.82 8.63
N PHE A 116 -9.67 -1.09 8.61
CA PHE A 116 -8.71 -0.63 9.58
C PHE A 116 -7.56 0.06 8.88
N LYS A 117 -6.94 1.03 9.55
CA LYS A 117 -5.74 1.70 9.07
C LYS A 117 -4.63 1.72 10.11
N THR A 118 -3.42 1.83 9.61
CA THR A 118 -2.27 2.33 10.38
C THR A 118 -1.89 3.70 9.81
N SER A 119 -0.81 4.31 10.31
CA SER A 119 -0.24 5.52 9.71
C SER A 119 0.07 5.39 8.21
N HIS A 120 0.36 4.16 7.72
CA HIS A 120 0.87 3.92 6.37
C HIS A 120 0.22 2.78 5.59
N SER A 121 -0.83 2.16 6.12
CA SER A 121 -1.43 1.00 5.46
C SER A 121 -2.92 0.90 5.75
N VAL A 122 -3.60 0.16 4.89
CA VAL A 122 -5.02 -0.16 5.03
C VAL A 122 -5.22 -1.65 4.99
N ILE A 123 -5.97 -2.12 5.96
CA ILE A 123 -6.30 -3.52 6.17
C ILE A 123 -7.82 -3.66 6.16
N ILE A 124 -8.31 -4.67 5.45
CA ILE A 124 -9.74 -4.98 5.37
C ILE A 124 -9.99 -6.32 6.05
N LYS A 125 -11.14 -6.44 6.73
CA LYS A 125 -11.64 -7.71 7.26
C LYS A 125 -13.01 -8.04 6.68
N LYS A 126 -13.25 -9.32 6.39
CA LYS A 126 -14.54 -9.90 5.99
C LYS A 126 -14.65 -11.28 6.63
N LYS A 127 -15.58 -11.45 7.58
CA LYS A 127 -15.66 -12.65 8.43
C LYS A 127 -14.30 -12.89 9.15
N GLU A 128 -13.82 -14.13 9.15
CA GLU A 128 -12.53 -14.55 9.70
C GLU A 128 -11.33 -14.27 8.76
N LEU A 129 -11.56 -13.55 7.66
CA LEU A 129 -10.52 -13.21 6.69
C LEU A 129 -10.08 -11.77 6.84
N TYR A 130 -8.78 -11.52 6.61
CA TYR A 130 -8.22 -10.19 6.45
C TYR A 130 -7.32 -10.09 5.22
N GLY A 131 -7.15 -8.87 4.71
CA GLY A 131 -6.29 -8.58 3.57
C GLY A 131 -5.66 -7.19 3.68
N TRP A 132 -4.49 -7.02 3.08
CA TRP A 132 -3.84 -5.72 2.94
C TRP A 132 -4.30 -5.08 1.63
N LEU A 133 -4.97 -3.92 1.73
CA LEU A 133 -5.52 -3.21 0.58
C LEU A 133 -4.56 -2.16 0.03
N PHE A 134 -3.79 -1.53 0.91
CA PHE A 134 -2.92 -0.43 0.56
C PHE A 134 -1.71 -0.42 1.49
N VAL A 135 -0.52 -0.21 0.94
CA VAL A 135 0.71 0.02 1.70
C VAL A 135 1.41 1.21 1.06
N ASN A 136 1.63 2.26 1.85
CA ASN A 136 2.34 3.43 1.38
C ASN A 136 3.79 3.07 1.03
N ASP A 137 4.20 3.47 -0.17
CA ASP A 137 5.55 3.36 -0.67
C ASP A 137 5.91 4.68 -1.36
N TYR A 138 7.04 5.28 -0.98
CA TYR A 138 7.43 6.61 -1.43
C TYR A 138 7.65 6.65 -2.95
N ASP A 139 8.42 5.71 -3.49
CA ASP A 139 8.80 5.70 -4.90
C ASP A 139 7.60 5.37 -5.80
N LEU A 140 6.71 4.49 -5.36
CA LEU A 140 5.53 4.10 -6.14
C LEU A 140 4.36 5.08 -6.03
N LEU A 141 4.05 5.52 -4.81
CA LEU A 141 2.82 6.25 -4.50
C LEU A 141 3.05 7.71 -4.16
N GLY A 142 4.30 8.17 -4.10
CA GLY A 142 4.70 9.54 -3.75
C GLY A 142 4.21 10.02 -2.40
N GLY A 143 3.94 9.09 -1.47
CA GLY A 143 3.58 9.45 -0.10
C GLY A 143 4.76 10.07 0.66
N PRO A 144 4.68 10.23 1.98
CA PRO A 144 5.75 10.80 2.77
C PRO A 144 6.98 9.89 2.80
N ALA A 145 8.17 10.43 2.51
CA ALA A 145 9.43 9.70 2.63
C ALA A 145 9.80 9.41 4.10
N LYS A 146 9.37 10.28 5.02
CA LYS A 146 9.63 10.12 6.45
C LYS A 146 8.48 9.38 7.10
N LEU A 147 8.82 8.27 7.75
CA LEU A 147 7.89 7.31 8.34
C LEU A 147 7.18 7.81 9.62
N ARG A 148 7.51 9.03 10.07
CA ARG A 148 6.79 9.72 11.16
C ARG A 148 5.57 10.51 10.66
N TRP A 149 5.48 10.75 9.35
CA TRP A 149 4.41 11.52 8.75
C TRP A 149 3.32 10.59 8.27
N GLU A 150 2.11 10.73 8.82
CA GLU A 150 0.98 9.88 8.44
C GLU A 150 0.67 10.04 6.96
N SER A 151 0.61 8.91 6.25
CA SER A 151 0.25 8.90 4.84
C SER A 151 -1.21 8.55 4.61
N VAL A 152 -1.85 7.77 5.50
CA VAL A 152 -3.27 7.40 5.36
C VAL A 152 -4.15 8.33 6.20
N ASN A 153 -4.85 9.23 5.53
CA ASN A 153 -5.68 10.24 6.17
C ASN A 153 -7.12 9.76 6.38
N LYS A 154 -7.92 9.78 5.31
CA LYS A 154 -9.36 9.49 5.31
C LYS A 154 -9.68 8.23 4.53
N LEU A 155 -10.66 7.46 5.03
CA LEU A 155 -11.16 6.25 4.40
C LEU A 155 -12.69 6.27 4.41
N GLN A 156 -13.32 5.88 3.29
CA GLN A 156 -14.77 5.76 3.20
C GLN A 156 -15.16 4.58 2.30
N LEU A 157 -15.99 3.67 2.82
CA LEU A 157 -16.54 2.54 2.08
C LEU A 157 -17.72 2.95 1.20
N TYR A 158 -17.81 2.31 0.04
CA TYR A 158 -18.95 2.38 -0.86
C TYR A 158 -19.13 1.03 -1.54
N GLY A 159 -20.08 0.22 -1.04
CA GLY A 159 -20.27 -1.16 -1.52
C GLY A 159 -19.02 -2.03 -1.31
N ASN A 160 -18.44 -2.54 -2.40
CA ASN A 160 -17.17 -3.29 -2.44
C ASN A 160 -15.96 -2.40 -2.80
N PHE A 161 -16.11 -1.08 -2.79
CA PHE A 161 -15.03 -0.14 -3.05
C PHE A 161 -14.67 0.62 -1.79
N LEU A 162 -13.39 0.97 -1.69
CA LEU A 162 -12.84 1.83 -0.65
C LEU A 162 -12.21 3.06 -1.28
N PHE A 163 -12.61 4.24 -0.81
CA PHE A 163 -11.96 5.50 -1.15
C PHE A 163 -10.96 5.85 -0.07
N LEU A 164 -9.77 6.26 -0.48
CA LEU A 164 -8.63 6.57 0.38
C LEU A 164 -8.04 7.92 0.04
N GLN A 165 -7.88 8.78 1.04
CA GLN A 165 -7.10 10.00 0.93
C GLN A 165 -5.71 9.77 1.52
N GLN A 166 -4.69 10.03 0.71
CA GLN A 166 -3.29 9.94 1.08
C GLN A 166 -2.71 11.34 1.27
N ASN A 167 -1.97 11.59 2.36
CA ASN A 167 -1.19 12.82 2.54
C ASN A 167 0.19 12.68 1.90
N LEU A 168 0.72 13.75 1.31
CA LEU A 168 2.05 13.79 0.68
C LEU A 168 3.09 14.59 1.47
N THR A 169 2.94 14.62 2.81
CA THR A 169 3.79 15.39 3.73
C THR A 169 5.30 15.26 3.40
N PRO A 170 6.06 16.37 3.36
CA PRO A 170 5.75 17.69 3.93
C PRO A 170 4.89 18.58 3.05
N ASP A 171 4.53 18.14 1.85
CA ASP A 171 3.55 18.82 1.02
C ASP A 171 2.16 18.80 1.69
N THR A 172 1.39 19.85 1.49
CA THR A 172 -0.02 19.91 1.87
C THR A 172 -0.91 19.14 0.89
N ALA A 173 -0.39 18.81 -0.29
CA ALA A 173 -1.08 18.03 -1.30
C ALA A 173 -1.57 16.67 -0.77
N THR A 174 -2.69 16.24 -1.33
CA THR A 174 -3.32 14.95 -1.06
C THR A 174 -3.58 14.21 -2.36
N ARG A 175 -3.72 12.89 -2.28
CA ARG A 175 -4.14 12.05 -3.39
C ARG A 175 -5.36 11.24 -2.99
N ILE A 176 -6.28 11.05 -3.91
CA ILE A 176 -7.45 10.19 -3.68
C ILE A 176 -7.26 8.91 -4.49
N PHE A 177 -7.49 7.78 -3.83
CA PHE A 177 -7.49 6.46 -4.45
C PHE A 177 -8.87 5.83 -4.32
N ILE A 178 -9.21 5.00 -5.30
CA ILE A 178 -10.33 4.07 -5.25
C ILE A 178 -9.77 2.65 -5.36
N ILE A 179 -10.19 1.77 -4.45
CA ILE A 179 -9.71 0.41 -4.33
C ILE A 179 -10.91 -0.53 -4.44
N ASP A 180 -10.87 -1.48 -5.37
CA ASP A 180 -11.80 -2.60 -5.39
C ASP A 180 -11.34 -3.65 -4.36
N ILE A 181 -12.15 -3.87 -3.33
CA ILE A 181 -11.83 -4.73 -2.20
C ILE A 181 -11.73 -6.20 -2.61
N GLU A 182 -12.47 -6.63 -3.63
CA GLU A 182 -12.51 -8.04 -3.98
C GLU A 182 -11.35 -8.41 -4.91
N THR A 183 -10.93 -7.50 -5.80
CA THR A 183 -9.84 -7.74 -6.75
C THR A 183 -8.48 -7.21 -6.27
N GLY A 184 -8.49 -6.17 -5.43
CA GLY A 184 -7.31 -5.44 -4.99
C GLY A 184 -6.80 -4.40 -5.95
N VAL A 185 -7.51 -4.15 -7.06
CA VAL A 185 -7.13 -3.09 -8.00
C VAL A 185 -7.22 -1.76 -7.27
N CYS A 186 -6.12 -1.02 -7.27
CA CYS A 186 -6.00 0.30 -6.65
C CYS A 186 -5.72 1.32 -7.75
N ALA A 187 -6.56 2.34 -7.86
CA ALA A 187 -6.39 3.42 -8.84
C ALA A 187 -6.32 4.78 -8.15
N ARG A 188 -5.40 5.62 -8.61
CA ARG A 188 -5.32 7.02 -8.20
C ARG A 188 -6.21 7.86 -9.10
N ILE A 189 -7.07 8.64 -8.46
CA ILE A 189 -7.96 9.59 -9.12
C ILE A 189 -7.16 10.85 -9.45
N LYS A 190 -7.29 11.32 -10.69
CA LYS A 190 -6.75 12.61 -11.13
C LYS A 190 -7.44 13.72 -10.35
N THR A 191 -6.67 14.42 -9.55
CA THR A 191 -7.08 15.62 -8.83
C THR A 191 -6.67 16.86 -9.61
N ILE A 192 -7.42 17.95 -9.42
CA ILE A 192 -7.22 19.21 -10.17
C ILE A 192 -6.44 20.23 -9.33
N ALA A 193 -6.39 20.05 -8.01
CA ALA A 193 -5.71 20.96 -7.09
C ALA A 193 -5.00 20.19 -5.97
N ASP A 194 -4.18 20.95 -5.24
CA ASP A 194 -3.60 20.53 -3.97
C ASP A 194 -4.66 20.63 -2.85
N MET A 195 -4.53 19.79 -1.82
CA MET A 195 -5.41 19.76 -0.63
C MET A 195 -6.88 19.36 -0.89
N ASP A 196 -7.10 18.36 -1.74
CA ASP A 196 -8.44 17.79 -1.96
C ASP A 196 -8.91 17.00 -0.71
N ASP A 197 -10.06 17.38 -0.12
CA ASP A 197 -10.88 16.52 0.75
C ASP A 197 -12.03 15.92 -0.05
N PHE A 198 -12.53 14.75 0.37
CA PHE A 198 -13.60 14.08 -0.36
C PHE A 198 -14.73 13.61 0.54
N ILE A 199 -15.95 13.56 0.00
CA ILE A 199 -17.09 12.89 0.60
C ILE A 199 -17.87 12.12 -0.47
N ILE A 200 -18.38 10.96 -0.10
CA ILE A 200 -19.31 10.21 -0.93
C ILE A 200 -20.75 10.56 -0.54
N GLU A 201 -21.53 11.08 -1.48
CA GLU A 201 -22.95 11.38 -1.30
C GLU A 201 -23.74 10.98 -2.56
N LYS A 202 -24.80 10.17 -2.40
CA LYS A 202 -25.75 9.81 -3.49
C LYS A 202 -25.03 9.42 -4.79
N ASP A 203 -24.13 8.44 -4.68
CA ASP A 203 -23.35 7.86 -5.78
C ASP A 203 -22.36 8.80 -6.47
N LYS A 204 -22.08 9.95 -5.85
CA LYS A 204 -21.07 10.90 -6.31
C LYS A 204 -19.92 10.97 -5.32
N LEU A 205 -18.70 10.97 -5.87
CA LEU A 205 -17.52 11.40 -5.15
C LEU A 205 -17.44 12.93 -5.30
N LYS A 206 -17.73 13.65 -4.23
CA LYS A 206 -17.53 15.10 -4.16
C LYS A 206 -16.13 15.36 -3.66
N ILE A 207 -15.37 16.15 -4.39
CA ILE A 207 -14.01 16.55 -4.02
C ILE A 207 -14.02 18.07 -3.86
N GLN A 208 -13.55 18.53 -2.71
CA GLN A 208 -13.51 19.92 -2.32
C GLN A 208 -12.05 20.37 -2.15
N ASN A 209 -11.74 21.52 -2.72
CA ASN A 209 -10.47 22.22 -2.55
C ASN A 209 -10.68 23.74 -2.51
N GLU A 210 -9.58 24.49 -2.50
CA GLU A 210 -9.59 25.96 -2.45
C GLU A 210 -10.31 26.61 -3.64
N THR A 211 -10.35 25.94 -4.81
CA THR A 211 -10.97 26.47 -6.03
C THR A 211 -12.46 26.14 -6.14
N GLY A 212 -12.98 25.24 -5.29
CA GLY A 212 -14.38 24.89 -5.23
C GLY A 212 -14.64 23.41 -5.00
N THR A 213 -15.84 22.96 -5.37
CA THR A 213 -16.24 21.56 -5.28
C THR A 213 -16.55 21.03 -6.67
N TYR A 214 -15.94 19.90 -7.03
CA TYR A 214 -16.30 19.14 -8.22
C TYR A 214 -16.83 17.75 -7.83
N SER A 215 -17.53 17.11 -8.75
CA SER A 215 -18.18 15.83 -8.49
C SER A 215 -17.91 14.84 -9.61
N LEU A 216 -17.57 13.62 -9.23
CA LEU A 216 -17.39 12.49 -10.14
C LEU A 216 -18.49 11.46 -9.87
N ILE A 217 -19.03 10.88 -10.94
CA ILE A 217 -20.02 9.80 -10.82
C ILE A 217 -19.27 8.50 -10.52
N ILE A 218 -19.57 7.87 -9.37
CA ILE A 218 -18.81 6.70 -8.90
C ILE A 218 -18.92 5.52 -9.88
N THR A 219 -20.08 5.33 -10.50
CA THR A 219 -20.28 4.26 -11.48
C THR A 219 -19.43 4.45 -12.74
N GLU A 220 -19.10 5.69 -13.13
CA GLU A 220 -18.15 5.95 -14.22
C GLU A 220 -16.72 5.61 -13.80
N LEU A 221 -16.31 6.02 -12.60
CA LEU A 221 -14.99 5.68 -12.05
C LEU A 221 -14.78 4.17 -11.99
N ILE A 222 -15.79 3.42 -11.54
CA ILE A 222 -15.75 1.96 -11.45
C ILE A 222 -15.63 1.31 -12.83
N LYS A 223 -16.29 1.87 -13.87
CA LYS A 223 -16.14 1.36 -15.24
C LYS A 223 -14.69 1.49 -15.71
N GLU A 224 -14.06 2.64 -15.44
CA GLU A 224 -12.65 2.87 -15.81
C GLU A 224 -11.68 1.92 -15.10
N LEU A 225 -11.96 1.54 -13.85
CA LEU A 225 -11.21 0.51 -13.12
C LEU A 225 -11.29 -0.87 -13.80
N LYS A 226 -12.46 -1.24 -14.34
CA LYS A 226 -12.73 -2.57 -14.91
C LYS A 226 -12.32 -2.71 -16.37
N LEU A 227 -12.23 -1.62 -17.13
CA LEU A 227 -12.09 -1.64 -18.60
C LEU A 227 -10.74 -2.16 -19.14
N LYS A 228 -9.86 -2.72 -18.32
CA LYS A 228 -8.49 -3.05 -18.77
C LYS A 228 -7.89 -4.32 -18.17
N ASP A 229 -8.72 -5.29 -17.80
CA ASP A 229 -8.31 -6.70 -17.69
C ASP A 229 -8.26 -7.39 -19.07
N SER A 230 -8.53 -6.65 -20.16
CA SER A 230 -8.72 -7.17 -21.52
C SER A 230 -7.59 -6.90 -22.53
N ASN A 231 -6.42 -6.41 -22.10
CA ASN A 231 -5.26 -6.18 -22.97
C ASN A 231 -4.02 -6.92 -22.46
#